data_AF-A0A4R2RBW8-F1
#
_entry.id   AF-A0A4R2RBW8-F1
#
_cell.length_a   1.000
_cell.length_b   1.000
_cell.length_c   1.000
_cell.angle_alpha   90.00
_cell.angle_beta   90.00
_cell.angle_gamma   90.00
#
_symmetry.space_group_name_H-M   'P 1'
#
loop_
_entity.id
_entity.type
_entity.pdbx_description
1 polymer ?
#
loop_
_entity_poly.entity_id
_entity_poly.type
_entity_poly.pdbx_seq_one_letter_code
_entity_poly.pdbx_strand_id
1 'polypeptide(L)'
;MSNTISTVFTVILLAGALVAGAAEQPFWVVVVIAIIATCANAVSPAAGAGRAKQGKTLLKALPGMVINQLIWVNLVFLIGYGAAWAMGGPLIAAPVWLSVGLSAAGLAGTLAASLRG
;
A
#
# COMPACT_ATOMS: atom_id res chain seq x y z
N MET A 1 15.07 -7.30 15.50
CA MET A 1 15.15 -5.93 14.96
C MET A 1 14.66 -5.84 13.51
N SER A 2 13.46 -6.35 13.19
CA SER A 2 12.96 -6.46 11.79
C SER A 2 11.78 -5.53 11.45
N ASN A 3 11.13 -4.92 12.46
CA ASN A 3 9.90 -4.16 12.24
C ASN A 3 10.12 -2.79 11.55
N THR A 4 11.25 -2.11 11.78
CA THR A 4 11.42 -0.74 11.30
C THR A 4 11.50 -0.66 9.77
N ILE A 5 12.23 -1.59 9.13
CA ILE A 5 12.43 -1.60 7.67
C ILE A 5 11.12 -1.94 6.94
N SER A 6 10.40 -2.97 7.40
CA SER A 6 9.08 -3.31 6.84
C SER A 6 8.06 -2.19 7.03
N THR A 7 8.14 -1.46 8.15
CA THR A 7 7.28 -0.30 8.41
C THR A 7 7.60 0.84 7.45
N VAL A 8 8.87 1.16 7.21
CA VAL A 8 9.29 2.19 6.25
C VAL A 8 8.77 1.89 4.84
N PHE A 9 8.89 0.65 4.38
CA PHE A 9 8.40 0.29 3.04
C PHE A 9 6.88 0.26 2.94
N THR A 10 6.18 -0.07 4.02
CA THR A 10 4.73 0.07 4.09
C THR A 10 4.31 1.54 4.03
N VAL A 11 5.04 2.43 4.72
CA VAL A 11 4.82 3.88 4.65
C VAL A 11 5.05 4.42 3.23
N ILE A 12 6.13 4.00 2.55
CA ILE A 12 6.39 4.38 1.15
C ILE A 12 5.27 3.87 0.23
N LEU A 13 4.76 2.67 0.47
CA LEU A 13 3.68 2.11 -0.32
C LEU A 13 2.39 2.92 -0.18
N LEU A 14 2.02 3.22 1.06
CA LEU A 14 0.85 4.03 1.40
C LEU A 14 1.02 5.50 1.01
N ALA A 15 2.25 6.02 0.97
CA ALA A 15 2.52 7.37 0.48
C ALA A 15 2.09 7.53 -0.99
N GLY A 16 2.24 6.50 -1.82
CA GLY A 16 1.70 6.53 -3.18
C GLY A 16 0.17 6.68 -3.22
N ALA A 17 -0.55 6.07 -2.28
CA ALA A 17 -2.01 6.23 -2.17
C ALA A 17 -2.40 7.63 -1.70
N LEU A 18 -1.64 8.20 -0.77
CA LEU A 18 -1.84 9.56 -0.27
C LEU A 18 -1.62 10.58 -1.39
N VAL A 19 -0.54 10.43 -2.14
CA VAL A 19 -0.22 11.30 -3.29
C VAL A 19 -1.27 11.16 -4.38
N ALA A 20 -1.75 9.95 -4.68
CA ALA A 20 -2.84 9.74 -5.62
C ALA A 20 -4.11 10.48 -5.19
N GLY A 21 -4.46 10.41 -3.91
CA GLY A 21 -5.60 11.13 -3.35
C GLY A 21 -5.43 12.64 -3.45
N ALA A 22 -4.28 13.16 -3.00
CA ALA A 22 -3.97 14.58 -3.01
C ALA A 22 -3.89 15.20 -4.42
N ALA A 23 -3.58 14.38 -5.42
CA ALA A 23 -3.56 14.75 -6.83
C ALA A 23 -4.90 14.50 -7.54
N GLU A 24 -5.95 14.11 -6.80
CA GLU A 24 -7.30 13.81 -7.33
C GLU A 24 -7.28 12.78 -8.47
N GLN A 25 -6.38 11.81 -8.39
CA GLN A 25 -6.20 10.80 -9.43
C GLN A 25 -7.42 9.86 -9.51
N PRO A 26 -7.70 9.30 -10.68
CA PRO A 26 -8.86 8.44 -10.89
C PRO A 26 -8.82 7.18 -10.00
N PHE A 27 -10.01 6.72 -9.58
CA PHE A 27 -10.19 5.62 -8.63
C PHE A 27 -9.45 4.32 -9.01
N TRP A 28 -9.25 4.02 -10.29
CA TRP A 28 -8.52 2.82 -10.71
C TRP A 28 -7.08 2.79 -10.18
N VAL A 29 -6.47 3.94 -9.91
CA VAL A 29 -5.13 4.04 -9.31
C VAL A 29 -5.10 3.44 -7.90
N VAL A 30 -6.18 3.62 -7.13
CA VAL A 30 -6.36 3.00 -5.80
C VAL A 30 -6.33 1.49 -5.92
N VAL A 31 -7.02 0.93 -6.91
CA VAL A 31 -7.07 -0.52 -7.15
C VAL A 31 -5.67 -1.05 -7.49
N VAL A 32 -4.93 -0.37 -8.37
CA VAL A 32 -3.55 -0.76 -8.73
C VAL A 32 -2.64 -0.73 -7.50
N ILE A 33 -2.70 0.33 -6.69
CA ILE A 33 -1.88 0.44 -5.47
C ILE A 33 -2.27 -0.65 -4.45
N ALA A 34 -3.55 -0.97 -4.32
CA ALA A 34 -4.01 -2.05 -3.44
C ALA A 34 -3.54 -3.43 -3.89
N ILE A 35 -3.47 -3.69 -5.19
CA ILE A 35 -2.88 -4.92 -5.73
C ILE A 35 -1.39 -5.00 -5.35
N ILE A 36 -0.65 -3.91 -5.55
CA ILE A 36 0.77 -3.81 -5.17
C ILE A 36 0.95 -4.04 -3.65
N ALA A 37 0.11 -3.42 -2.82
CA ALA A 37 0.09 -3.59 -1.36
C ALA A 37 -0.20 -5.04 -0.94
N THR A 38 -1.10 -5.70 -1.66
CA THR A 38 -1.43 -7.10 -1.44
C THR A 38 -0.23 -7.99 -1.78
N CYS A 39 0.43 -7.77 -2.91
CA CYS A 39 1.65 -8.50 -3.26
C CYS A 39 2.74 -8.32 -2.19
N ALA A 40 2.93 -7.09 -1.69
CA ALA A 40 3.90 -6.80 -0.63
C ALA A 40 3.58 -7.56 0.68
N ASN A 41 2.31 -7.61 1.08
CA ASN A 41 1.91 -8.35 2.27
C ASN A 41 1.96 -9.88 2.08
N ALA A 42 1.81 -10.39 0.86
CA ALA A 42 1.87 -11.84 0.62
C ALA A 42 3.26 -12.41 0.96
N VAL A 43 4.30 -11.62 0.68
CA VAL A 43 5.72 -11.95 0.88
C VAL A 43 6.28 -11.44 2.21
N SER A 44 5.53 -10.60 2.94
CA SER A 44 5.97 -10.04 4.21
C SER A 44 6.11 -11.14 5.30
N PRO A 45 7.27 -11.20 6.01
CA PRO A 45 7.48 -12.15 7.11
C PRO A 45 6.47 -11.97 8.24
N ALA A 46 6.08 -10.72 8.53
CA ALA A 46 5.12 -10.40 9.58
C ALA A 46 3.72 -10.95 9.26
N ALA A 47 3.28 -10.81 8.01
CA ALA A 47 2.04 -11.41 7.53
C ALA A 47 2.13 -12.95 7.47
N GLY A 48 3.31 -13.50 7.19
CA GLY A 48 3.61 -14.94 7.31
C GLY A 48 3.39 -15.46 8.73
N ALA A 49 3.98 -14.81 9.73
CA ALA A 49 3.82 -15.18 11.13
C ALA A 49 2.36 -15.07 11.61
N GLY A 50 1.62 -14.05 11.15
CA GLY A 50 0.19 -13.90 11.43
C GLY A 50 -0.65 -15.04 10.85
N ARG A 51 -0.36 -15.48 9.61
CA ARG A 51 -1.02 -16.62 8.96
C ARG A 51 -0.73 -17.94 9.67
N ALA A 52 0.53 -18.17 10.06
CA ALA A 52 0.94 -19.36 10.78
C ALA A 52 0.22 -19.49 12.14
N LYS A 53 0.07 -18.38 12.88
CA LYS A 53 -0.71 -18.36 14.14
C LYS A 53 -2.20 -18.67 13.95
N GLN A 54 -2.76 -18.38 12.78
CA GLN A 54 -4.16 -18.67 12.45
C GLN A 54 -4.36 -20.05 11.81
N GLY A 55 -3.30 -20.83 11.58
CA GLY A 55 -3.36 -22.12 10.88
C GLY A 55 -3.86 -22.01 9.43
N LYS A 56 -3.82 -20.81 8.84
CA LYS A 56 -4.34 -20.56 7.49
C LYS A 56 -3.22 -20.63 6.46
N THR A 57 -3.48 -21.35 5.37
CA THR A 57 -2.63 -21.31 4.17
C THR A 57 -2.76 -19.95 3.47
N LEU A 58 -1.75 -19.57 2.67
CA LEU A 58 -1.77 -18.31 1.91
C LEU A 58 -3.06 -18.17 1.07
N LEU A 59 -3.49 -19.24 0.40
CA LEU A 59 -4.72 -19.24 -0.41
C LEU A 59 -5.98 -18.94 0.39
N LYS A 60 -6.07 -19.42 1.64
CA LYS A 60 -7.21 -19.13 2.53
C LYS A 60 -7.16 -17.71 3.12
N ALA A 61 -5.96 -17.15 3.26
CA ALA A 61 -5.77 -15.79 3.79
C ALA A 61 -5.86 -14.71 2.71
N LEU A 62 -5.60 -15.06 1.45
CA LEU A 62 -5.51 -14.12 0.32
C LEU A 62 -6.73 -13.21 0.17
N PRO A 63 -7.99 -13.71 0.20
CA PRO A 63 -9.16 -12.87 -0.01
C PRO A 63 -9.30 -11.80 1.08
N GLY A 64 -9.11 -12.20 2.34
CA GLY A 64 -9.13 -11.27 3.48
C GLY A 64 -7.98 -10.26 3.42
N MET A 65 -6.82 -10.67 2.90
CA MET A 65 -5.68 -9.78 2.75
C MET A 65 -5.94 -8.72 1.67
N VAL A 66 -6.50 -9.11 0.52
CA VAL A 66 -6.89 -8.18 -0.57
C VAL A 66 -7.91 -7.16 -0.05
N ILE A 67 -8.97 -7.63 0.62
CA ILE A 67 -10.01 -6.74 1.16
C ILE A 67 -9.40 -5.77 2.17
N ASN A 68 -8.57 -6.25 3.09
CA ASN A 68 -7.91 -5.41 4.07
C ASN A 68 -7.02 -4.35 3.41
N GLN A 69 -6.26 -4.70 2.37
CA GLN A 69 -5.43 -3.74 1.65
C GLN A 69 -6.25 -2.72 0.86
N LEU A 70 -7.34 -3.14 0.21
CA LEU A 70 -8.26 -2.22 -0.46
C LEU A 70 -8.83 -1.19 0.52
N ILE A 71 -9.22 -1.62 1.73
CA ILE A 71 -9.72 -0.71 2.77
C ILE A 71 -8.62 0.30 3.16
N TRP A 72 -7.42 -0.17 3.48
CA TRP A 72 -6.33 0.72 3.92
C TRP A 72 -5.90 1.70 2.84
N VAL A 73 -5.70 1.23 1.61
CA VAL A 73 -5.29 2.09 0.49
C VAL A 73 -6.40 3.10 0.18
N ASN A 74 -7.67 2.71 0.23
CA ASN A 74 -8.79 3.61 0.03
C ASN A 74 -8.91 4.67 1.14
N LEU A 75 -8.69 4.30 2.41
CA LEU A 75 -8.67 5.26 3.52
C LEU A 75 -7.56 6.31 3.34
N VAL A 76 -6.35 5.88 2.99
CA VAL A 76 -5.22 6.80 2.77
C VAL A 76 -5.46 7.69 1.54
N PHE A 77 -6.03 7.14 0.48
CA PHE A 77 -6.44 7.91 -0.69
C PHE A 77 -7.50 8.96 -0.32
N LEU A 78 -8.54 8.59 0.43
CA LEU A 78 -9.59 9.51 0.88
C LEU A 78 -9.03 10.63 1.78
N ILE A 79 -8.03 10.33 2.62
CA ILE A 79 -7.35 11.36 3.41
C ILE A 79 -6.64 12.37 2.49
N GLY A 80 -5.89 11.89 1.50
CA GLY A 80 -5.22 12.75 0.53
C GLY A 80 -6.21 13.60 -0.26
N TYR A 81 -7.28 12.99 -0.75
CA TYR A 81 -8.34 13.65 -1.51
C TYR A 81 -9.09 14.69 -0.67
N GLY A 82 -9.47 14.33 0.56
CA GLY A 82 -10.16 15.24 1.47
C GLY A 82 -9.31 16.46 1.82
N ALA A 83 -8.00 16.27 1.99
CA ALA A 83 -7.06 17.37 2.18
C ALA A 83 -6.98 18.28 0.94
N ALA A 84 -6.91 17.71 -0.27
CA ALA A 84 -6.87 18.49 -1.52
C ALA A 84 -8.16 19.29 -1.74
N TRP A 85 -9.30 18.64 -1.55
CA TRP A 85 -10.60 19.27 -1.65
C TRP A 85 -10.74 20.46 -0.69
N ALA A 86 -10.29 20.32 0.57
CA ALA A 86 -10.32 21.40 1.55
C ALA A 86 -9.46 22.61 1.18
N MET A 87 -8.44 22.44 0.33
CA MET A 87 -7.56 23.50 -0.15
C MET A 87 -7.96 24.07 -1.52
N GLY A 88 -9.11 23.64 -2.06
CA GLY A 88 -9.70 24.25 -3.26
C GLY A 88 -9.09 23.82 -4.59
N GLY A 89 -8.27 22.77 -4.60
CA GLY A 89 -7.73 22.19 -5.82
C GLY A 89 -6.68 21.11 -5.58
N PRO A 90 -6.11 20.54 -6.65
CA PRO A 90 -5.10 19.50 -6.55
C PRO A 90 -3.91 20.02 -5.74
N LEU A 91 -3.66 19.40 -4.59
CA LEU A 91 -2.53 19.74 -3.74
C LEU A 91 -1.19 19.52 -4.45
N ILE A 92 -1.17 18.52 -5.34
CA ILE A 92 0.01 18.10 -6.06
C ILE A 92 -0.39 17.82 -7.50
N ALA A 93 0.20 18.54 -8.45
CA ALA A 93 0.12 18.19 -9.87
C ALA A 93 1.04 16.99 -10.17
N ALA A 94 0.74 15.82 -9.60
CA ALA A 94 1.53 14.61 -9.75
C ALA A 94 1.05 13.77 -10.94
N PRO A 95 1.97 13.30 -11.82
CA PRO A 95 1.65 12.28 -12.81
C PRO A 95 1.18 10.97 -12.14
N VAL A 96 0.26 10.25 -12.76
CA VAL A 96 -0.22 8.94 -12.26
C VAL A 96 0.94 7.96 -12.01
N TRP A 97 1.95 7.99 -12.89
CA TRP A 97 3.14 7.16 -12.75
C TRP A 97 3.95 7.44 -11.48
N LEU A 98 3.87 8.64 -10.91
CA LEU A 98 4.57 8.98 -9.67
C LEU A 98 3.94 8.26 -8.48
N SER A 99 2.61 8.27 -8.37
CA SER A 99 1.88 7.54 -7.31
C SER A 99 2.12 6.04 -7.41
N VAL A 100 2.01 5.48 -8.62
CA VAL A 100 2.28 4.05 -8.87
C VAL A 100 3.75 3.73 -8.62
N GLY A 101 4.67 4.60 -9.01
CA GLY A 101 6.11 4.43 -8.81
C GLY A 101 6.51 4.43 -7.34
N LEU A 102 5.95 5.34 -6.53
CA LEU A 102 6.14 5.35 -5.07
C LEU A 102 5.63 4.04 -4.45
N SER A 103 4.44 3.59 -4.84
CA SER A 103 3.91 2.31 -4.35
C SER A 103 4.74 1.11 -4.80
N ALA A 104 5.24 1.11 -6.04
CA ALA A 104 6.13 0.08 -6.56
C ALA A 104 7.48 0.06 -5.83
N ALA A 105 8.03 1.23 -5.46
CA ALA A 105 9.23 1.31 -4.63
C ALA A 105 9.00 0.73 -3.23
N GLY A 106 7.82 0.97 -2.64
CA GLY A 106 7.40 0.33 -1.38
C GLY A 106 7.32 -1.20 -1.50
N LEU A 107 6.80 -1.73 -2.61
CA LEU A 107 6.79 -3.17 -2.88
C LEU A 107 8.21 -3.73 -3.06
N ALA A 108 9.04 -3.10 -3.90
CA ALA A 108 10.41 -3.54 -4.15
C ALA A 108 11.24 -3.55 -2.86
N GLY A 109 11.06 -2.54 -2.01
CA GLY A 109 11.66 -2.49 -0.69
C GLY A 109 11.18 -3.60 0.24
N THR A 110 9.87 -3.86 0.29
CA THR A 110 9.30 -4.98 1.07
C THR A 110 9.85 -6.32 0.60
N LEU A 111 9.96 -6.53 -0.70
CA LEU A 111 10.56 -7.73 -1.30
C LEU A 111 12.04 -7.87 -0.92
N ALA A 112 12.83 -6.81 -1.09
CA ALA A 112 14.25 -6.81 -0.74
C ALA A 112 14.47 -7.09 0.77
N ALA A 113 13.60 -6.55 1.63
CA ALA A 113 13.63 -6.82 3.07
C ALA A 113 13.25 -8.28 3.40
N SER A 114 12.28 -8.85 2.69
CA SER A 114 11.86 -10.25 2.88
C SER A 114 12.93 -11.27 2.46
N LEU A 115 13.77 -10.94 1.48
CA LEU A 115 14.86 -11.81 1.01
C LEU A 115 16.12 -11.75 1.89
N ARG A 116 16.25 -10.74 2.75
CA ARG A 116 17.38 -10.56 3.67
C ARG A 116 17.11 -11.05 5.09
N GLY A 117 15.87 -11.46 5.39
CA GLY A 117 15.45 -12.04 6.67
C GLY A 117 15.35 -13.54 6.60
#